data_AF-A0A7V6YGR9-F1
#
_entry.id   AF-A0A7V6YGR9-F1
#
_cell.length_a   1.000
_cell.length_b   1.000
_cell.length_c   1.000
_cell.angle_alpha   90.00
_cell.angle_beta   90.00
_cell.angle_gamma   90.00
#
_symmetry.space_group_name_H-M   'P 1'
#
loop_
_entity.id
_entity.type
_entity.pdbx_description
1 polymer ?
#
loop_
_entity_poly.entity_id
_entity_poly.type
_entity_poly.pdbx_seq_one_letter_code
_entity_poly.pdbx_strand_id
1 'polypeptide(L)'
;MKKRGIGIGCMWYGCGNTGLPNPAGAHVDLLDDGSVVVLSGCADIGQGSDTTLSQIAAEELGVYLEDVTIISADTGVTPDAGASSASRQTYISGN
;
A
#
# COMPACT_ATOMS: atom_id res chain seq x y z
N MET A 1 -9.37 -40.02 26.38
CA MET A 1 -8.61 -38.83 26.83
C MET A 1 -8.08 -38.08 25.61
N LYS A 2 -8.30 -36.76 25.50
CA LYS A 2 -7.65 -35.93 24.47
C LYS A 2 -6.22 -35.59 24.91
N LYS A 3 -5.23 -35.67 24.00
CA LYS A 3 -3.84 -35.25 24.23
C LYS A 3 -3.58 -33.90 23.54
N ARG A 4 -2.69 -33.08 24.09
CA ARG A 4 -2.22 -31.82 23.48
C ARG A 4 -0.82 -32.03 22.90
N GLY A 5 -0.46 -31.27 21.87
CA GLY A 5 0.87 -31.25 21.27
C GLY A 5 1.30 -29.82 20.97
N ILE A 6 2.60 -29.63 20.74
CA ILE A 6 3.23 -28.36 20.35
C ILE A 6 4.06 -28.63 19.10
N GLY A 7 4.08 -27.69 18.16
CA GLY A 7 4.89 -27.73 16.94
C GLY A 7 5.40 -26.33 16.58
N ILE A 8 6.49 -26.29 15.82
CA ILE A 8 7.08 -25.07 15.27
C ILE A 8 7.08 -25.14 13.74
N GLY A 9 6.83 -23.99 13.10
CA GLY A 9 6.95 -23.83 11.66
C GLY A 9 7.63 -22.50 11.35
N CYS A 10 8.52 -22.52 10.36
CA CYS A 10 9.18 -21.34 9.82
C CYS A 10 8.83 -21.21 8.34
N MET A 11 8.88 -19.99 7.81
CA MET A 11 8.68 -19.74 6.39
C MET A 11 9.56 -18.60 5.89
N TRP A 12 9.74 -18.55 4.58
CA TRP A 12 10.33 -17.42 3.86
C TRP A 12 9.43 -17.10 2.66
N TYR A 13 9.23 -15.81 2.40
CA TYR A 13 8.37 -15.33 1.33
C TYR A 13 9.01 -14.12 0.66
N GLY A 14 9.01 -14.11 -0.68
CA GLY A 14 9.42 -12.94 -1.46
C GLY A 14 8.25 -11.97 -1.64
N CYS A 15 8.52 -10.66 -1.66
CA CYS A 15 7.52 -9.65 -1.96
C CYS A 15 7.59 -9.25 -3.43
N GLY A 16 6.46 -9.30 -4.13
CA GLY A 16 6.38 -9.00 -5.57
C GLY A 16 6.42 -10.22 -6.48
N ASN A 17 6.40 -9.96 -7.79
CA ASN A 17 6.30 -10.98 -8.82
C ASN A 17 7.67 -11.63 -9.00
N THR A 18 7.72 -12.96 -8.97
CA THR A 18 8.98 -13.71 -9.05
C THR A 18 9.67 -13.51 -10.39
N GLY A 19 10.82 -12.80 -10.37
CA GLY A 19 11.69 -12.64 -11.53
C GLY A 19 11.08 -11.83 -12.69
N LEU A 20 10.03 -11.05 -12.42
CA LEU A 20 9.33 -10.26 -13.44
C LEU A 20 9.21 -8.80 -12.98
N PRO A 21 9.28 -7.82 -13.90
CA PRO A 21 8.91 -6.45 -13.60
C PRO A 21 7.46 -6.36 -13.12
N ASN A 22 7.24 -5.60 -12.05
CA ASN A 22 5.91 -5.38 -11.47
C ASN A 22 5.86 -3.96 -10.89
N PRO A 23 5.80 -2.92 -11.75
CA PRO A 23 5.80 -1.53 -11.31
C PRO A 23 4.51 -1.13 -10.60
N ALA A 24 4.56 0.02 -9.91
CA ALA A 24 3.39 0.76 -9.48
C ALA A 24 3.66 2.26 -9.65
N GLY A 25 2.59 3.04 -9.86
CA GLY A 25 2.64 4.50 -9.86
C GLY A 25 1.74 5.09 -8.76
N ALA A 26 2.07 6.32 -8.37
CA ALA A 26 1.23 7.17 -7.53
C ALA A 26 1.42 8.64 -7.95
N HIS A 27 0.40 9.46 -7.74
CA HIS A 27 0.52 10.92 -7.77
C HIS A 27 0.23 11.47 -6.37
N VAL A 28 0.88 12.58 -6.04
CA VAL A 28 0.69 13.26 -4.75
C VAL A 28 0.51 14.74 -5.04
N ASP A 29 -0.68 15.25 -4.75
CA ASP A 29 -1.05 16.64 -4.96
C ASP A 29 -1.05 17.36 -3.61
N LEU A 30 -0.29 18.46 -3.51
CA LEU A 30 -0.36 19.39 -2.39
C LEU A 30 -1.32 20.52 -2.75
N LEU A 31 -2.34 20.74 -1.93
CA LEU A 31 -3.36 21.78 -2.14
C LEU A 31 -2.94 23.10 -1.48
N ASP A 32 -3.60 24.20 -1.88
CA ASP A 32 -3.30 25.55 -1.40
C ASP A 32 -3.55 25.72 0.12
N ASP A 33 -4.37 24.87 0.73
CA ASP A 33 -4.64 24.86 2.17
C ASP A 33 -3.63 24.00 2.98
N GLY A 34 -2.67 23.37 2.30
CA GLY A 34 -1.66 22.50 2.90
C GLY A 34 -2.07 21.04 3.04
N SER A 35 -3.31 20.67 2.69
CA SER A 35 -3.74 19.27 2.65
C SER A 35 -3.14 18.53 1.44
N VAL A 36 -3.05 17.20 1.56
CA VAL A 36 -2.41 16.33 0.57
C VAL A 36 -3.41 15.31 0.04
N VAL A 37 -3.45 15.15 -1.27
CA VAL A 37 -4.21 14.08 -1.95
C VAL A 37 -3.24 13.08 -2.57
N VAL A 38 -3.32 11.82 -2.14
CA VAL A 38 -2.57 10.71 -2.73
C VAL A 38 -3.49 9.96 -3.69
N LEU A 39 -3.07 9.82 -4.95
CA LEU A 39 -3.77 9.03 -5.96
C LEU A 39 -2.96 7.77 -6.27
N SER A 40 -3.53 6.59 -5.99
CA SER A 40 -2.86 5.31 -6.23
C SER A 40 -3.81 4.28 -6.82
N GLY A 41 -3.39 3.56 -7.87
CA GLY A 41 -4.16 2.43 -8.39
C GLY A 41 -4.18 1.22 -7.46
N CYS A 42 -3.53 1.30 -6.28
CA CYS A 42 -3.43 0.20 -5.33
C CYS A 42 -4.82 -0.11 -4.74
N ALA A 43 -5.38 -1.26 -5.08
CA ALA A 43 -6.66 -1.69 -4.51
C ALA A 43 -6.52 -2.14 -3.05
N ASP A 44 -7.18 -1.44 -2.14
CA ASP A 44 -7.40 -1.94 -0.79
C ASP A 44 -8.57 -2.92 -0.77
N ILE A 45 -8.28 -4.16 -0.38
CA ILE A 45 -9.26 -5.25 -0.26
C ILE A 45 -9.44 -5.67 1.21
N GLY A 46 -9.06 -4.80 2.14
CA GLY A 46 -9.18 -4.99 3.59
C GLY A 46 -7.85 -5.19 4.31
N GLN A 47 -6.71 -5.18 3.58
CA GLN A 47 -5.38 -5.25 4.19
C GLN A 47 -4.91 -3.91 4.78
N GLY A 48 -5.55 -2.80 4.41
CA GLY A 48 -5.19 -1.46 4.89
C GLY A 48 -4.07 -0.79 4.09
N SER A 49 -3.99 -1.05 2.77
CA SER A 49 -3.05 -0.33 1.91
C SER A 49 -3.34 1.17 1.87
N ASP A 50 -4.62 1.58 1.93
CA ASP A 50 -4.99 2.99 1.89
C ASP A 50 -4.45 3.73 3.12
N THR A 51 -4.63 3.14 4.30
CA THR A 51 -4.04 3.63 5.55
C THR A 51 -2.53 3.66 5.49
N THR A 52 -1.91 2.58 4.99
CA THR A 52 -0.44 2.46 4.94
C THR A 52 0.17 3.51 4.03
N LEU A 53 -0.39 3.70 2.83
CA LEU A 53 0.10 4.70 1.86
C LEU A 53 -0.13 6.13 2.36
N SER A 54 -1.25 6.39 3.05
CA SER A 54 -1.49 7.69 3.68
C SER A 54 -0.47 8.00 4.78
N GLN A 55 -0.11 7.00 5.60
CA GLN A 55 0.93 7.15 6.63
C GLN A 55 2.32 7.38 6.03
N ILE A 56 2.66 6.66 4.96
CA ILE A 56 3.92 6.88 4.24
C ILE A 56 3.98 8.32 3.70
N ALA A 57 2.93 8.78 3.01
CA ALA A 57 2.90 10.14 2.48
C ALA A 57 2.97 11.21 3.60
N ALA A 58 2.25 11.02 4.70
CA ALA A 58 2.26 11.94 5.83
C ALA A 58 3.66 12.08 6.45
N GLU A 59 4.34 10.96 6.71
CA GLU A 59 5.69 10.94 7.27
C GLU A 59 6.70 11.60 6.32
N GLU A 60 6.69 11.24 5.04
CA GLU A 60 7.65 11.76 4.07
C GLU A 60 7.46 13.26 3.78
N LEU A 61 6.22 13.76 3.85
CA LEU A 61 5.92 15.18 3.66
C LEU A 61 5.98 16.00 4.95
N GLY A 62 6.06 15.35 6.12
CA GLY A 62 6.06 16.02 7.42
C GLY A 62 4.75 16.71 7.76
N VAL A 63 3.62 16.16 7.30
CA VAL A 63 2.26 16.66 7.58
C VAL A 63 1.53 15.73 8.56
N TYR A 64 0.40 16.18 9.12
CA TYR A 64 -0.41 15.30 9.95
C TYR A 64 -1.17 14.29 9.08
N LEU A 65 -1.41 13.09 9.61
CA LEU A 65 -2.13 12.04 8.87
C LEU A 65 -3.57 12.48 8.52
N GLU A 66 -4.21 13.24 9.40
CA GLU A 66 -5.54 13.83 9.16
C GLU A 66 -5.58 14.83 7.99
N ASP A 67 -4.42 15.36 7.56
CA ASP A 67 -4.31 16.24 6.40
C ASP A 67 -4.13 15.47 5.08
N VAL A 68 -4.01 14.13 5.13
CA VAL A 68 -3.85 13.27 3.97
C VAL A 68 -5.16 12.58 3.60
N THR A 69 -5.60 12.76 2.35
CA THR A 69 -6.69 12.00 1.74
C THR A 69 -6.14 11.09 0.65
N ILE A 70 -6.61 9.85 0.57
CA ILE A 70 -6.24 8.92 -0.50
C ILE A 70 -7.43 8.59 -1.41
N ILE A 71 -7.18 8.61 -2.72
CA ILE A 71 -8.07 8.11 -3.76
C ILE A 71 -7.43 6.86 -4.34
N SER A 72 -8.07 5.71 -4.11
CA SER A 72 -7.55 4.41 -4.51
C SER A 72 -8.37 3.73 -5.62
N ALA A 73 -7.68 3.01 -6.50
CA ALA A 73 -8.26 2.06 -7.47
C ALA A 73 -9.35 2.59 -8.42
N ASP A 74 -9.34 3.89 -8.73
CA ASP A 74 -10.18 4.47 -9.79
C ASP A 74 -9.35 4.69 -11.05
N THR A 75 -9.56 3.85 -12.07
CA THR A 75 -8.80 3.91 -13.34
C THR A 75 -9.01 5.20 -14.13
N GLY A 76 -10.01 6.01 -13.79
CA GLY A 76 -10.23 7.32 -14.42
C GLY A 76 -9.29 8.41 -13.90
N VAL A 77 -8.74 8.25 -12.69
CA VAL A 77 -7.96 9.32 -12.02
C VAL A 77 -6.68 8.83 -11.34
N THR A 78 -6.49 7.52 -11.15
CA THR A 78 -5.31 6.95 -10.50
C THR A 78 -4.37 6.29 -11.51
N PRO A 79 -3.04 6.39 -11.34
CA PRO A 79 -2.08 5.64 -12.15
C PRO A 79 -2.14 4.14 -11.83
N ASP A 80 -1.73 3.29 -12.78
CA ASP A 80 -1.67 1.84 -12.57
C ASP A 80 -0.69 1.48 -11.45
N ALA A 81 -1.16 0.68 -10.47
CA ALA A 81 -0.35 0.16 -9.37
C ALA A 81 -0.17 -1.37 -9.42
N GLY A 82 -0.64 -2.04 -10.47
CA GLY A 82 -0.69 -3.49 -10.57
C GLY A 82 -1.65 -4.14 -9.56
N ALA A 83 -1.72 -5.48 -9.60
CA ALA A 83 -2.66 -6.22 -8.77
C ALA A 83 -2.24 -6.25 -7.28
N SER A 84 -3.20 -6.05 -6.38
CA SER A 84 -3.05 -6.32 -4.94
C SER A 84 -2.93 -7.82 -4.67
N SER A 85 -1.70 -8.31 -4.82
CA SER A 85 -1.27 -9.71 -4.74
C SER A 85 0.19 -9.78 -4.31
N ALA A 86 0.75 -10.98 -4.12
CA ALA A 86 2.19 -11.19 -3.86
C ALA A 86 2.78 -10.36 -2.70
N SER A 87 1.96 -9.97 -1.73
CA SER A 87 2.34 -9.11 -0.59
C SER A 87 3.12 -7.85 -1.00
N ARG A 88 2.82 -7.31 -2.19
CA ARG A 88 3.69 -6.33 -2.84
C ARG A 88 3.35 -4.87 -2.57
N GLN A 89 2.10 -4.56 -2.21
CA GLN A 89 1.58 -3.20 -2.33
C GLN A 89 2.30 -2.21 -1.42
N THR A 90 2.49 -2.52 -0.15
CA THR A 90 3.28 -1.68 0.77
C THR A 90 4.70 -1.45 0.25
N TYR A 91 5.34 -2.47 -0.32
CA TYR A 91 6.72 -2.37 -0.78
C TYR A 91 6.84 -1.61 -2.11
N ILE A 92 5.95 -1.82 -3.07
CA ILE A 92 6.12 -1.26 -4.42
C ILE A 92 5.34 0.03 -4.62
N SER A 93 4.10 0.10 -4.12
CA SER A 93 3.28 1.32 -4.23
C SER A 93 3.61 2.34 -3.15
N GLY A 94 4.31 1.93 -2.09
CA GLY A 94 4.77 2.81 -1.02
C GLY A 94 6.21 3.33 -1.19
N ASN A 95 6.93 2.91 -2.23
CA ASN A 95 8.26 3.44 -2.60
C ASN A 95 8.11 4.55 -3.65
#